data_AF-A0A524EI57-F1
#
_entry.id   AF-A0A524EI57-F1
#
_cell.length_a   1.000
_cell.length_b   1.000
_cell.length_c   1.000
_cell.angle_alpha   90.00
_cell.angle_beta   90.00
_cell.angle_gamma   90.00
#
_symmetry.space_group_name_H-M   'P 1'
#
loop_
_entity.id
_entity.type
_entity.pdbx_description
1 polymer ?
#
loop_
_entity_poly.entity_id
_entity_poly.type
_entity_poly.pdbx_seq_one_letter_code
_entity_poly.pdbx_strand_id
1 'polypeptide(L)'
;MSKIETDYKYLLYTTILALALTMLFTLIPVWQLVIIPGIVAGFFNKRLRYAILSGLAGVTLSWTLYMITALATRNTYAILDQVGTLMIGPGFGWLILLIVLIIGIFLGAFGGGLGYSLSILLKPYLVQRIRKIK
;
A
#
# COMPACT_ATOMS: atom_id res chain seq x y z
N MET A 1 1.72 -12.36 27.53
CA MET A 1 1.25 -12.29 26.13
C MET A 1 2.38 -12.80 25.23
N SER A 2 2.10 -13.72 24.29
CA SER A 2 3.17 -14.32 23.48
C SER A 2 3.74 -13.29 22.48
N LYS A 3 5.04 -13.41 22.15
CA LYS A 3 5.70 -12.55 21.15
C LYS A 3 4.98 -12.60 19.79
N ILE A 4 4.43 -13.76 19.46
CA ILE A 4 3.66 -14.02 18.24
C ILE A 4 2.37 -13.20 18.24
N GLU A 5 1.57 -13.26 19.30
CA GLU A 5 0.30 -12.53 19.39
C GLU A 5 0.50 -11.02 19.25
N THR A 6 1.62 -10.52 19.77
CA THR A 6 1.97 -9.10 19.63
C THR A 6 2.24 -8.76 18.17
N ASP A 7 3.05 -9.54 17.46
CA ASP A 7 3.39 -9.27 16.05
C ASP A 7 2.15 -9.26 15.14
N TYR A 8 1.18 -10.14 15.38
CA TYR A 8 -0.09 -10.17 14.66
C TYR A 8 -0.95 -8.92 14.88
N LYS A 9 -1.00 -8.39 16.11
CA LYS A 9 -1.73 -7.14 16.38
C LYS A 9 -1.13 -5.96 15.61
N TYR A 10 0.20 -5.87 15.54
CA TYR A 10 0.87 -4.85 14.72
C TYR A 10 0.55 -5.01 13.24
N LEU A 11 0.58 -6.24 12.71
CA LEU A 11 0.17 -6.51 11.32
C LEU A 11 -1.24 -5.98 11.04
N LEU A 12 -2.22 -6.30 11.89
CA LEU A 12 -3.60 -5.87 11.68
C LEU A 12 -3.76 -4.34 11.76
N TYR A 13 -3.26 -3.72 12.83
CA TYR A 13 -3.39 -2.27 13.00
C TYR A 13 -2.69 -1.48 11.89
N THR A 14 -1.51 -1.91 11.47
CA THR A 14 -0.77 -1.24 10.39
C THR A 14 -1.40 -1.49 9.01
N THR A 15 -2.02 -2.64 8.79
CA THR A 15 -2.82 -2.90 7.58
C THR A 15 -4.02 -1.95 7.50
N ILE A 16 -4.77 -1.80 8.60
CA ILE A 16 -5.92 -0.88 8.67
C ILE A 16 -5.46 0.57 8.44
N LEU A 17 -4.34 0.96 9.05
CA LEU A 17 -3.73 2.28 8.86
C LEU A 17 -3.33 2.50 7.40
N ALA A 18 -2.65 1.55 6.77
CA ALA A 18 -2.28 1.63 5.35
C ALA A 18 -3.52 1.76 4.46
N LEU A 19 -4.56 0.98 4.72
CA LEU A 19 -5.81 1.05 3.96
C LEU A 19 -6.43 2.45 4.06
N ALA A 20 -6.59 2.98 5.27
CA ALA A 20 -7.19 4.29 5.50
C ALA A 20 -6.36 5.41 4.86
N LEU A 21 -5.03 5.41 5.05
CA LEU A 21 -4.14 6.41 4.45
C LEU A 21 -4.12 6.31 2.92
N THR A 22 -4.13 5.10 2.36
CA THR A 22 -4.21 4.91 0.91
C THR A 22 -5.52 5.49 0.37
N MET A 23 -6.65 5.24 1.02
CA MET A 23 -7.93 5.84 0.62
C MET A 23 -7.88 7.36 0.63
N LEU A 24 -7.34 7.97 1.69
CA LEU A 24 -7.16 9.42 1.76
C LEU A 24 -6.29 9.96 0.63
N PHE A 25 -5.17 9.30 0.32
CA PHE A 25 -4.27 9.73 -0.74
C PHE A 25 -4.81 9.49 -2.15
N THR A 26 -5.71 8.52 -2.36
CA THR A 26 -6.38 8.35 -3.66
C THR A 26 -7.30 9.51 -4.02
N LEU A 27 -7.65 10.38 -3.07
CA LEU A 27 -8.38 11.63 -3.35
C LEU A 27 -7.51 12.67 -4.08
N ILE A 28 -6.18 12.52 -4.00
CA ILE A 28 -5.22 13.36 -4.70
C ILE A 28 -4.90 12.66 -6.03
N PRO A 29 -4.90 13.37 -7.18
CA PRO A 29 -4.64 12.77 -8.49
C PRO A 29 -3.15 12.46 -8.72
N VAL A 30 -2.45 11.97 -7.69
CA VAL A 30 -1.05 11.56 -7.72
C VAL A 30 -0.96 10.13 -7.19
N TRP A 31 -1.06 9.17 -8.10
CA TRP A 31 -1.14 7.74 -7.76
C TRP A 31 0.11 7.22 -7.06
N GLN A 32 1.28 7.83 -7.27
CA GLN A 32 2.53 7.41 -6.64
C GLN A 32 2.51 7.58 -5.12
N LEU A 33 1.62 8.41 -4.57
CA LEU A 33 1.48 8.62 -3.13
C LEU A 33 1.08 7.34 -2.38
N VAL A 34 0.55 6.32 -3.06
CA VAL A 34 0.20 5.02 -2.46
C VAL A 34 1.40 4.28 -1.86
N ILE A 35 2.64 4.68 -2.20
CA ILE A 35 3.84 4.13 -1.54
C ILE A 35 3.97 4.60 -0.08
N ILE A 36 3.52 5.82 0.24
CA ILE A 36 3.69 6.43 1.56
C ILE A 36 2.93 5.63 2.64
N PRO A 37 1.65 5.25 2.46
CA PRO A 37 0.94 4.37 3.39
C PRO A 37 1.67 3.04 3.63
N GLY A 38 2.26 2.46 2.57
CA GLY A 38 3.07 1.25 2.67
C GLY A 38 4.29 1.46 3.57
N ILE A 39 5.05 2.55 3.36
CA ILE A 39 6.20 2.93 4.20
C ILE A 39 5.78 3.13 5.66
N VAL A 40 4.68 3.86 5.88
CA VAL A 40 4.16 4.12 7.24
C VAL A 40 3.80 2.81 7.94
N ALA A 41 3.03 1.94 7.30
CA ALA A 41 2.68 0.64 7.87
C ALA A 41 3.92 -0.24 8.12
N GLY A 42 4.87 -0.25 7.20
CA GLY A 42 6.11 -0.98 7.32
C GLY A 42 6.96 -0.54 8.51
N PHE A 43 7.02 0.78 8.76
CA PHE A 43 7.81 1.36 9.84
C PHE A 43 7.41 0.88 11.24
N PHE A 44 6.10 0.70 11.45
CA PHE A 44 5.56 0.28 12.75
C PHE A 44 5.63 -1.23 12.98
N ASN A 45 5.88 -2.04 11.96
CA ASN A 45 5.98 -3.49 12.12
C ASN A 45 7.29 -3.95 12.78
N LYS A 46 7.23 -5.12 13.41
CA LYS A 46 8.36 -5.73 14.14
C LYS A 46 9.16 -6.75 13.34
N ARG A 47 8.60 -7.27 12.25
CA ARG A 47 9.28 -8.22 11.35
C ARG A 47 9.05 -7.81 9.89
N LEU A 48 10.07 -7.99 9.06
CA LEU A 48 10.03 -7.67 7.64
C LEU A 48 8.82 -8.29 6.92
N ARG A 49 8.57 -9.60 7.14
CA ARG A 49 7.44 -10.30 6.51
C ARG A 49 6.09 -9.63 6.80
N TYR A 50 5.87 -9.16 8.03
CA TYR A 50 4.60 -8.52 8.42
C TYR A 50 4.53 -7.07 7.94
N ALA A 51 5.68 -6.39 7.84
CA ALA A 51 5.77 -5.08 7.21
C ALA A 51 5.38 -5.13 5.72
N ILE A 52 5.93 -6.10 4.98
CA ILE A 52 5.58 -6.31 3.56
C ILE A 52 4.10 -6.68 3.44
N LEU A 53 3.62 -7.63 4.25
CA LEU A 53 2.22 -8.08 4.18
C LEU A 53 1.22 -6.97 4.52
N SER A 54 1.50 -6.13 5.53
CA SER A 54 0.60 -5.01 5.88
C SER A 54 0.55 -3.94 4.80
N GLY A 55 1.71 -3.57 4.23
CA GLY A 55 1.78 -2.63 3.12
C GLY A 55 1.07 -3.18 1.88
N LEU A 56 1.35 -4.43 1.51
CA LEU A 56 0.69 -5.12 0.40
C LEU A 56 -0.82 -5.15 0.60
N ALA A 57 -1.30 -5.70 1.72
CA ALA A 57 -2.72 -5.89 1.96
C ALA A 57 -3.46 -4.54 2.05
N GLY A 58 -2.93 -3.58 2.80
CA GLY A 58 -3.58 -2.28 3.00
C GLY A 58 -3.70 -1.49 1.70
N VAL A 59 -2.62 -1.40 0.91
CA VAL A 59 -2.61 -0.68 -0.37
C VAL A 59 -3.46 -1.42 -1.41
N THR A 60 -3.32 -2.74 -1.54
CA THR A 60 -4.04 -3.52 -2.55
C THR A 60 -5.55 -3.50 -2.31
N LEU A 61 -5.99 -3.67 -1.06
CA LEU A 61 -7.42 -3.62 -0.72
C LEU A 61 -8.00 -2.23 -1.01
N SER A 62 -7.31 -1.17 -0.58
CA SER A 62 -7.74 0.20 -0.84
C SER A 62 -7.82 0.51 -2.34
N TRP A 63 -6.79 0.12 -3.09
CA TRP A 63 -6.74 0.37 -4.54
C TRP A 63 -7.77 -0.46 -5.30
N THR A 64 -8.03 -1.70 -4.86
CA THR A 64 -9.10 -2.53 -5.43
C THR A 64 -10.47 -1.87 -5.24
N LEU A 65 -10.74 -1.34 -4.04
CA LEU A 65 -11.98 -0.59 -3.77
C LEU A 65 -12.06 0.70 -4.61
N TYR A 66 -10.96 1.42 -4.76
CA TYR A 66 -10.88 2.58 -5.65
C TYR A 66 -11.18 2.21 -7.11
N MET A 67 -10.65 1.09 -7.62
CA MET A 67 -10.93 0.66 -8.99
C MET A 67 -12.37 0.21 -9.18
N ILE A 68 -12.94 -0.56 -8.24
CA ILE A 68 -14.34 -0.99 -8.29
C ILE A 68 -15.26 0.24 -8.32
N THR A 69 -15.01 1.23 -7.45
CA THR A 69 -15.80 2.48 -7.42
C THR A 69 -15.63 3.28 -8.72
N ALA A 70 -14.42 3.35 -9.27
CA ALA A 70 -14.17 4.01 -10.56
C ALA A 70 -14.91 3.32 -11.72
N LEU A 71 -14.91 1.99 -11.77
CA LEU A 71 -15.64 1.20 -12.77
C LEU A 71 -17.15 1.43 -12.66
N ALA A 72 -17.69 1.45 -11.44
CA ALA A 72 -19.11 1.62 -11.19
C ALA A 72 -19.62 3.05 -11.46
N THR A 73 -18.80 4.08 -11.23
CA THR A 73 -19.27 5.48 -11.24
C THR A 73 -18.81 6.30 -12.44
N ARG A 74 -17.70 5.93 -13.10
CA ARG A 74 -17.04 6.78 -14.12
C ARG A 74 -16.91 6.11 -15.49
N ASN A 75 -17.48 4.92 -15.67
CA ASN A 75 -17.33 4.11 -16.87
C ASN A 75 -15.86 3.94 -17.30
N THR A 76 -14.96 3.82 -16.32
CA THR A 76 -13.51 3.74 -16.54
C THR A 76 -13.13 2.60 -17.50
N TYR A 77 -13.92 1.51 -17.54
CA TYR A 77 -13.66 0.40 -18.44
C TYR A 77 -13.66 0.82 -19.92
N ALA A 78 -14.57 1.71 -20.35
CA ALA A 78 -14.62 2.17 -21.72
C ALA A 78 -13.34 2.92 -22.13
N ILE A 79 -12.81 3.76 -21.23
CA ILE A 79 -11.55 4.49 -21.46
C ILE A 79 -10.39 3.50 -21.54
N LEU A 80 -10.33 2.53 -20.62
CA LEU A 80 -9.28 1.52 -20.62
C LEU A 80 -9.33 0.64 -21.86
N ASP A 81 -10.52 0.30 -22.36
CA ASP A 81 -10.67 -0.49 -23.58
C ASP A 81 -10.26 0.29 -24.83
N GLN A 82 -10.49 1.62 -24.88
CA GLN A 82 -9.95 2.47 -25.94
C GLN A 82 -8.42 2.46 -25.95
N VAL A 83 -7.78 2.56 -24.78
CA VAL A 83 -6.31 2.45 -24.66
C VAL A 83 -5.85 1.04 -25.07
N GLY A 84 -6.55 0.00 -24.62
CA GLY A 84 -6.27 -1.39 -24.99
C GLY A 84 -6.37 -1.62 -26.50
N THR A 85 -7.35 -1.00 -27.15
CA THR A 85 -7.57 -1.05 -28.60
C THR A 85 -6.39 -0.48 -29.38
N LEU A 86 -5.81 0.63 -28.91
CA LEU A 86 -4.65 1.23 -29.55
C LEU A 86 -3.37 0.40 -29.39
N MET A 87 -3.25 -0.39 -28.32
CA MET A 87 -2.03 -1.12 -28.01
C MET A 87 -2.03 -2.56 -28.54
N ILE A 88 -3.15 -3.28 -28.41
CA ILE A 88 -3.25 -4.72 -28.64
C ILE A 88 -4.48 -5.06 -29.48
N GLY A 89 -5.61 -4.41 -29.24
CA GLY A 89 -6.89 -4.66 -29.91
C GLY A 89 -8.10 -4.47 -29.00
N PRO A 90 -9.32 -4.60 -29.54
CA PRO A 90 -10.55 -4.39 -28.78
C PRO A 90 -10.75 -5.47 -27.71
N GLY A 91 -11.35 -5.11 -26.57
CA GLY A 91 -11.66 -6.05 -25.49
C GLY A 91 -10.49 -6.32 -24.52
N PHE A 92 -9.37 -5.61 -24.64
CA PHE A 92 -8.19 -5.78 -23.78
C PHE A 92 -8.09 -4.78 -22.62
N GLY A 93 -9.12 -3.97 -22.36
CA GLY A 93 -9.14 -3.03 -21.23
C GLY A 93 -8.90 -3.69 -19.85
N TRP A 94 -9.30 -4.95 -19.67
CA TRP A 94 -9.05 -5.73 -18.45
C TRP A 94 -7.56 -5.96 -18.17
N LEU A 95 -6.72 -6.04 -19.21
CA LEU A 95 -5.28 -6.26 -19.04
C LEU A 95 -4.62 -5.04 -18.40
N ILE A 96 -5.06 -3.84 -18.76
CA ILE A 96 -4.58 -2.59 -18.17
C ILE A 96 -5.00 -2.53 -16.69
N LEU A 97 -6.24 -2.90 -16.36
CA LEU A 97 -6.68 -3.02 -14.96
C LEU A 97 -5.78 -3.98 -14.16
N LEU A 98 -5.44 -5.13 -14.75
CA LEU A 98 -4.57 -6.10 -14.11
C LEU A 98 -3.17 -5.52 -13.87
N ILE A 99 -2.59 -4.82 -14.85
CA ILE A 99 -1.29 -4.17 -14.70
C ILE A 99 -1.33 -3.12 -13.59
N VAL A 100 -2.38 -2.29 -13.55
CA VAL A 100 -2.57 -1.28 -12.50
C VAL A 100 -2.67 -1.92 -11.11
N LEU A 101 -3.42 -3.03 -10.98
CA LEU A 101 -3.52 -3.78 -9.73
C LEU A 101 -2.16 -4.34 -9.30
N ILE A 102 -1.41 -4.92 -10.24
CA ILE A 102 -0.07 -5.47 -9.99
C ILE A 102 0.87 -4.37 -9.50
N ILE A 103 0.87 -3.20 -10.14
CA ILE A 103 1.66 -2.04 -9.67
C ILE A 103 1.29 -1.69 -8.22
N GLY A 104 0.02 -1.75 -7.85
CA GLY A 104 -0.43 -1.55 -6.47
C GLY A 104 0.08 -2.55 -5.47
N ILE A 105 0.02 -3.83 -5.83
CA ILE A 105 0.58 -4.91 -5.01
C ILE A 105 2.07 -4.67 -4.80
N PHE A 106 2.81 -4.37 -5.87
CA PHE A 106 4.25 -4.11 -5.80
C PHE A 106 4.57 -2.88 -4.95
N LEU A 107 3.89 -1.75 -5.15
CA LEU A 107 4.14 -0.53 -4.38
C LEU A 107 3.79 -0.70 -2.90
N GLY A 108 2.71 -1.41 -2.59
CA GLY A 108 2.35 -1.73 -1.21
C GLY A 108 3.41 -2.60 -0.53
N ALA A 109 3.80 -3.69 -1.18
CA ALA A 109 4.82 -4.61 -0.68
C ALA A 109 6.18 -3.92 -0.51
N PHE A 110 6.61 -3.18 -1.54
CA PHE A 110 7.87 -2.45 -1.57
C PHE A 110 7.90 -1.34 -0.52
N GLY A 111 6.83 -0.54 -0.42
CA GLY A 111 6.68 0.46 0.62
C GLY A 111 6.78 -0.14 2.02
N GLY A 112 6.08 -1.26 2.26
CA GLY A 112 6.18 -2.00 3.53
C GLY A 112 7.61 -2.43 3.87
N GLY A 113 8.34 -2.98 2.90
CA GLY A 113 9.75 -3.34 3.05
C GLY A 113 10.64 -2.14 3.37
N LEU A 114 10.51 -1.05 2.59
CA LEU A 114 11.26 0.19 2.82
C LEU A 114 11.01 0.81 4.19
N GLY A 115 9.74 0.87 4.61
CA GLY A 115 9.37 1.37 5.93
C GLY A 115 10.03 0.59 7.06
N TYR A 116 10.05 -0.74 6.95
CA TYR A 116 10.71 -1.60 7.94
C TYR A 116 12.22 -1.35 7.99
N SER A 117 12.88 -1.29 6.83
CA SER A 117 14.31 -1.00 6.71
C SER A 117 14.66 0.36 7.32
N LEU A 118 13.85 1.39 7.04
CA LEU A 118 14.00 2.70 7.65
C LEU A 118 13.85 2.64 9.17
N SER A 119 12.92 1.81 9.67
CA SER A 119 12.70 1.65 11.10
C SER A 119 13.88 1.02 11.83
N ILE A 120 14.60 0.08 11.19
CA ILE A 120 15.82 -0.51 11.76
C ILE A 120 16.89 0.56 11.92
N LEU A 121 17.05 1.43 10.93
CA LEU A 121 18.04 2.49 10.95
C LEU A 121 17.68 3.58 11.97
N LEU A 122 16.43 4.04 12.00
CA LEU A 122 16.03 5.22 12.78
C LEU A 122 15.66 4.94 14.24
N LYS A 123 15.07 3.77 14.57
CA LYS A 123 14.60 3.47 15.93
C LYS A 123 15.73 3.58 16.98
N PRO A 124 16.95 3.07 16.76
CA PRO A 124 18.05 3.22 17.72
C PRO A 124 18.37 4.69 18.04
N TYR A 125 18.48 5.53 17.01
CA TYR A 125 18.75 6.97 17.18
C TYR A 125 17.62 7.70 17.92
N LEU A 126 16.36 7.38 17.58
CA LEU A 126 15.20 7.97 18.23
C LEU A 126 15.16 7.62 19.72
N VAL A 127 15.37 6.34 20.06
CA VAL A 127 15.40 5.89 21.46
C VAL A 127 16.54 6.56 22.24
N GLN A 128 17.72 6.67 21.65
CA GLN A 128 18.86 7.34 22.28
C GLN A 128 18.57 8.82 22.53
N ARG A 129 17.95 9.52 21.57
CA ARG A 129 17.62 10.95 21.71
C ARG A 129 16.55 11.19 22.77
N ILE A 130 15.50 10.36 22.82
CA ILE A 130 14.45 10.45 23.84
C ILE A 130 15.01 10.26 25.25
N ARG A 131 15.96 9.34 25.44
CA ARG A 131 16.63 9.14 26.73
C ARG A 131 17.53 10.28 27.19
N LYS A 132 17.98 11.15 26.29
CA LYS A 132 18.79 12.34 26.64
C LYS A 132 17.94 13.54 27.05
N ILE A 133 16.65 13.54 26.71
CA ILE A 133 15.70 14.62 27.01
C ILE A 133 14.96 14.33 28.33
N LYS A 134 14.87 13.07 28.73
CA LYS A 134 14.44 12.65 30.08
C LYS A 134 15.61 12.71 31.05
#